data_AF-A0A2P1JHH6-F1
#
_entry.id   AF-A0A2P1JHH6-F1
#
_cell.length_a   1.000
_cell.length_b   1.000
_cell.length_c   1.000
_cell.angle_alpha   90.00
_cell.angle_beta   90.00
_cell.angle_gamma   90.00
#
_symmetry.space_group_name_H-M   'P 1'
#
loop_
_entity.id
_entity.type
_entity.pdbx_description
1 polymer ?
#
loop_
_entity_poly.entity_id
_entity_poly.type
_entity_poly.pdbx_seq_one_letter_code
_entity_poly.pdbx_strand_id
1 'polypeptide(L)'
;PLFEGTEGCFLLYDASTNAEIAQFNKAKCATQMAPDSTFKIALSLMAFDAEIIDQKTIFKWDKTPKGMEIWNSNHTPKTWMQFSVVWVSQEITQKIGLNKIKNYLKDL
;
A
#
# COMPACT_ATOMS: atom_id res chain seq x y z
N PRO A 1 -14.01 -6.82 -24.31
CA PRO A 1 -12.89 -5.88 -24.02
C PRO A 1 -12.43 -6.01 -22.56
N LEU A 2 -11.20 -5.61 -22.21
CA LEU A 2 -10.62 -5.91 -20.86
C LEU A 2 -11.45 -5.39 -19.67
N PHE A 3 -12.23 -4.32 -19.84
CA PHE A 3 -13.04 -3.70 -18.77
C PHE A 3 -14.55 -3.93 -18.91
N GLU A 4 -14.99 -4.75 -19.86
CA GLU A 4 -16.41 -5.00 -20.09
C GLU A 4 -17.10 -5.58 -18.84
N GLY A 5 -18.25 -5.00 -18.44
CA GLY A 5 -18.95 -5.35 -17.20
C GLY A 5 -18.46 -4.62 -15.94
N THR A 6 -17.52 -3.68 -16.07
CA THR A 6 -16.99 -2.87 -14.96
C THR A 6 -16.82 -1.39 -15.35
N GLU A 7 -16.88 -0.49 -14.37
CA GLU A 7 -16.40 0.89 -14.52
C GLU A 7 -14.90 0.95 -14.25
N GLY A 8 -14.12 0.37 -15.17
CA GLY A 8 -12.66 0.35 -15.12
C GLY A 8 -12.01 1.60 -15.72
N CYS A 9 -10.77 1.86 -15.33
CA CYS A 9 -9.98 2.99 -15.84
C CYS A 9 -8.50 2.62 -15.92
N PHE A 10 -7.75 3.27 -16.81
CA PHE A 10 -6.31 3.06 -16.97
C PHE A 10 -5.61 4.38 -17.28
N LEU A 11 -4.44 4.59 -16.69
CA LEU A 11 -3.55 5.70 -16.97
C LEU A 11 -2.12 5.17 -17.10
N LEU A 12 -1.39 5.63 -18.11
CA LEU A 12 0.03 5.40 -18.27
C LEU A 12 0.72 6.74 -18.52
N TYR A 13 1.72 7.04 -17.68
CA TYR A 13 2.49 8.27 -17.75
C TYR A 13 3.97 7.94 -17.88
N ASP A 14 4.69 8.75 -18.65
CA ASP A 14 6.15 8.79 -18.59
C ASP A 14 6.58 9.47 -17.30
N ALA A 15 7.36 8.77 -16.48
CA ALA A 15 7.77 9.26 -15.16
C ALA A 15 8.74 10.46 -15.23
N SER A 16 9.49 10.61 -16.33
CA SER A 16 10.50 11.67 -16.48
C SER A 16 9.88 12.96 -17.04
N THR A 17 8.97 12.84 -18.00
CA THR A 17 8.38 13.98 -18.70
C THR A 17 6.97 14.32 -18.24
N ASN A 18 6.37 13.48 -17.38
CA ASN A 18 4.97 13.56 -16.97
C ASN A 18 3.98 13.54 -18.16
N ALA A 19 4.39 12.97 -19.30
CA ALA A 19 3.55 12.88 -20.48
C ALA A 19 2.55 11.73 -20.33
N GLU A 20 1.26 12.00 -20.57
CA GLU A 20 0.23 10.96 -20.68
C GLU A 20 0.48 10.15 -21.97
N ILE A 21 0.85 8.88 -21.83
CA ILE A 21 1.15 7.98 -22.94
C ILE A 21 -0.10 7.23 -23.39
N ALA A 22 -0.95 6.82 -22.45
CA ALA A 22 -2.21 6.16 -22.73
C ALA A 22 -3.23 6.39 -21.61
N GLN A 23 -4.51 6.37 -21.96
CA GLN A 23 -5.61 6.53 -21.01
C GLN A 23 -6.85 5.76 -21.45
N PHE A 24 -7.67 5.34 -20.48
CA PHE A 24 -9.02 4.82 -20.68
C PHE A 24 -9.94 5.28 -19.55
N ASN A 25 -11.11 5.83 -19.91
CA ASN A 25 -12.16 6.30 -19.00
C ASN A 25 -11.69 7.42 -18.02
N LYS A 26 -11.37 8.61 -18.56
CA LYS A 26 -10.91 9.78 -17.76
C LYS A 26 -11.84 10.16 -16.61
N ALA A 27 -13.16 10.05 -16.81
CA ALA A 27 -14.14 10.35 -15.76
C ALA A 27 -13.95 9.42 -14.55
N LYS A 28 -13.78 8.12 -14.81
CA LYS A 28 -13.49 7.16 -13.74
C LYS A 28 -12.09 7.37 -13.13
N CYS A 29 -11.07 7.68 -13.93
CA CYS A 29 -9.72 8.00 -13.42
C CYS A 29 -9.70 9.16 -12.43
N ALA A 30 -10.58 10.15 -12.59
CA ALA A 30 -10.65 11.32 -11.71
C ALA A 30 -11.44 11.07 -10.41
N THR A 31 -12.05 9.89 -10.25
CA THR A 31 -12.87 9.55 -9.08
C THR A 31 -12.01 8.98 -7.96
N GLN A 32 -12.03 9.62 -6.78
CA GLN A 32 -11.39 9.09 -5.58
C GLN A 32 -12.13 7.86 -5.05
N MET A 33 -11.38 6.87 -4.57
CA MET A 33 -11.89 5.68 -3.90
C MET A 33 -10.91 5.22 -2.82
N ALA A 34 -11.33 4.28 -1.97
CA ALA A 34 -10.43 3.71 -0.97
C ALA A 34 -9.20 3.08 -1.66
N PRO A 35 -7.97 3.36 -1.19
CA PRO A 35 -6.77 2.78 -1.78
C PRO A 35 -6.58 1.29 -1.40
N ASP A 36 -7.30 0.81 -0.39
CA ASP A 36 -7.16 -0.52 0.18
C ASP A 36 -5.68 -0.90 0.39
N SER A 37 -5.24 -2.00 -0.22
CA SER A 37 -3.87 -2.47 -0.06
C SER A 37 -2.81 -1.64 -0.80
N THR A 38 -3.19 -0.77 -1.73
CA THR A 38 -2.23 0.13 -2.40
C THR A 38 -1.66 1.18 -1.43
N PHE A 39 -2.39 1.49 -0.35
CA PHE A 39 -1.90 2.36 0.72
C PHE A 39 -0.63 1.83 1.42
N LYS A 40 -0.35 0.52 1.32
CA LYS A 40 0.87 -0.07 1.85
C LYS A 40 2.14 0.55 1.25
N ILE A 41 2.08 1.08 0.02
CA ILE A 41 3.21 1.82 -0.59
C ILE A 41 3.55 3.04 0.26
N ALA A 42 2.56 3.89 0.56
CA ALA A 42 2.75 5.06 1.41
C ALA A 42 3.19 4.65 2.82
N LEU A 43 2.55 3.64 3.43
CA LEU A 43 2.96 3.14 4.75
C LEU A 43 4.40 2.62 4.79
N SER A 44 4.87 1.99 3.72
CA SER A 44 6.26 1.55 3.63
C SER A 44 7.20 2.74 3.68
N LEU A 45 6.94 3.80 2.89
CA LEU A 45 7.75 5.01 2.91
C LEU A 45 7.79 5.63 4.33
N MET A 46 6.62 5.79 4.96
CA MET A 46 6.51 6.34 6.32
C MET A 46 7.28 5.50 7.35
N ALA A 47 7.22 4.17 7.25
CA ALA A 47 7.84 3.28 8.23
C ALA A 47 9.38 3.24 8.11
N PHE A 48 9.91 3.30 6.88
CA PHE A 48 11.35 3.42 6.65
C PHE A 48 11.86 4.81 7.05
N ASP A 49 11.16 5.89 6.67
CA ASP A 49 11.53 7.27 7.02
C ASP A 49 11.53 7.51 8.53
N ALA A 50 10.54 6.96 9.24
CA ALA A 50 10.48 7.03 10.70
C ALA A 50 11.46 6.07 11.41
N GLU A 51 12.31 5.35 10.68
CA GLU A 51 13.27 4.35 11.18
C GLU A 51 12.63 3.24 12.03
N ILE A 52 11.34 2.96 11.81
CA ILE A 52 10.60 1.90 12.53
C ILE A 52 10.99 0.53 12.00
N ILE A 53 11.29 0.46 10.69
CA ILE A 53 11.69 -0.76 9.99
C ILE A 53 12.94 -0.52 9.15
N ASP A 54 13.71 -1.59 8.99
CA ASP A 54 14.70 -1.79 7.93
C ASP A 54 14.36 -3.07 7.15
N GLN A 55 15.13 -3.39 6.10
CA GLN A 55 14.89 -4.61 5.30
C GLN A 55 15.03 -5.93 6.08
N LYS A 56 15.70 -5.91 7.24
CA LYS A 56 15.96 -7.10 8.07
C LYS A 56 14.93 -7.25 9.19
N THR A 57 14.06 -6.26 9.37
CA THR A 57 13.03 -6.26 10.41
C THR A 57 12.10 -7.47 10.24
N ILE A 58 11.80 -8.14 11.35
CA ILE A 58 10.90 -9.31 11.37
C ILE A 58 9.66 -8.95 12.18
N PHE A 59 8.53 -8.85 11.50
CA PHE A 59 7.21 -8.79 12.12
C PHE A 59 6.82 -10.18 12.60
N LYS A 60 6.53 -10.30 13.90
CA LYS A 60 6.25 -11.58 14.54
C LYS A 60 4.75 -11.87 14.51
N TRP A 61 4.40 -13.02 13.95
CA TRP A 61 3.02 -13.49 13.99
C TRP A 61 2.63 -13.88 15.42
N ASP A 62 1.46 -13.43 15.84
CA ASP A 62 0.88 -13.68 17.17
C ASP A 62 0.30 -15.10 17.35
N LYS A 63 0.46 -15.97 16.34
CA LYS A 63 -0.08 -17.34 16.29
C LYS A 63 -1.61 -17.43 16.23
N THR A 64 -2.31 -16.31 16.07
CA THR A 64 -3.76 -16.29 15.84
C THR A 64 -4.07 -16.43 14.35
N PRO A 65 -5.01 -17.29 13.94
CA PRO A 65 -5.36 -17.45 12.53
C PRO A 65 -5.77 -16.12 11.88
N LYS A 66 -5.15 -15.78 10.76
CA LYS A 66 -5.38 -14.51 10.02
C LYS A 66 -6.25 -14.68 8.77
N GLY A 67 -6.84 -15.86 8.56
CA GLY A 67 -7.74 -16.16 7.42
C GLY A 67 -7.05 -16.54 6.12
N MET A 68 -5.73 -16.38 6.01
CA MET A 68 -4.93 -16.83 4.88
C MET A 68 -3.65 -17.47 5.40
N GLU A 69 -3.29 -18.65 4.86
CA GLU A 69 -2.16 -19.41 5.38
C GLU A 69 -0.84 -18.64 5.29
N ILE A 70 -0.64 -17.88 4.21
CA ILE A 70 0.57 -17.07 4.06
C ILE A 70 0.68 -15.95 5.11
N TRP A 71 -0.45 -15.48 5.66
CA TRP A 71 -0.47 -14.47 6.73
C TRP A 71 -0.19 -15.07 8.11
N ASN A 72 -0.27 -16.39 8.26
CA ASN A 72 0.01 -17.13 9.50
C ASN A 72 1.51 -17.39 9.67
N SER A 73 2.35 -16.39 9.41
CA SER A 73 3.80 -16.53 9.46
C SER A 73 4.48 -15.22 9.83
N ASN A 74 5.75 -15.31 10.27
CA ASN A 74 6.55 -14.10 10.43
C ASN A 74 6.85 -13.50 9.06
N HIS A 75 6.92 -12.17 8.99
CA HIS A 75 7.18 -11.46 7.74
C HIS A 75 8.33 -10.46 7.86
N THR A 76 8.98 -10.20 6.73
CA THR A 76 9.86 -9.05 6.51
C THR A 76 9.10 -7.95 5.76
N PRO A 77 9.63 -6.71 5.62
CA PRO A 77 9.00 -5.70 4.78
C PRO A 77 8.74 -6.17 3.35
N LYS A 78 9.66 -6.97 2.78
CA LYS A 78 9.51 -7.55 1.45
C LYS A 78 8.30 -8.50 1.37
N THR A 79 8.20 -9.47 2.27
CA THR A 79 7.09 -10.44 2.24
C THR A 79 5.76 -9.81 2.64
N TRP A 80 5.78 -8.79 3.53
CA TRP A 80 4.61 -8.00 3.86
C TRP A 80 3.99 -7.36 2.62
N MET A 81 4.82 -6.69 1.81
CA MET A 81 4.36 -6.06 0.57
C MET A 81 3.91 -7.11 -0.46
N GLN A 82 4.71 -8.16 -0.66
CA GLN A 82 4.43 -9.21 -1.65
C GLN A 82 3.11 -9.93 -1.39
N PHE A 83 2.78 -10.22 -0.13
CA PHE A 83 1.58 -10.97 0.25
C PHE A 83 0.47 -10.09 0.82
N SER A 84 0.61 -8.77 0.72
CA SER A 84 -0.36 -7.78 1.18
C SER A 84 -0.82 -8.01 2.63
N VAL A 85 0.11 -8.33 3.52
CA VAL A 85 -0.20 -8.82 4.88
C VAL A 85 -0.80 -7.70 5.73
N VAL A 86 -2.11 -7.72 5.95
CA VAL A 86 -2.84 -6.59 6.57
C VAL A 86 -2.42 -6.35 8.02
N TRP A 87 -2.20 -7.42 8.80
CA TRP A 87 -1.85 -7.28 10.22
C TRP A 87 -0.50 -6.58 10.43
N VAL A 88 0.44 -6.74 9.50
CA VAL A 88 1.73 -6.01 9.52
C VAL A 88 1.48 -4.51 9.31
N SER A 89 0.60 -4.14 8.38
CA SER A 89 0.23 -2.73 8.18
C SER A 89 -0.44 -2.14 9.41
N GLN A 90 -1.28 -2.91 10.11
CA GLN A 90 -1.91 -2.49 11.35
C GLN A 90 -0.89 -2.30 12.48
N GLU A 91 0.14 -3.15 12.57
CA GLU A 91 1.23 -2.98 13.52
C GLU A 91 2.05 -1.72 13.22
N ILE A 92 2.39 -1.50 11.94
CA ILE A 92 3.13 -0.32 11.48
C ILE A 92 2.36 0.98 11.78
N THR A 93 1.06 1.05 11.46
CA THR A 93 0.28 2.27 11.69
C THR A 93 0.16 2.62 13.17
N GLN A 94 0.05 1.61 14.04
CA GLN A 94 0.08 1.81 15.49
C GLN A 94 1.43 2.33 15.99
N LYS A 95 2.55 1.83 15.43
CA LYS A 95 3.89 2.32 15.78
C LYS A 95 4.17 3.75 15.27
N ILE A 96 3.70 4.11 14.07
CA ILE A 96 3.84 5.47 13.53
C ILE A 96 2.98 6.45 14.32
N GLY A 97 1.73 6.06 14.60
CA GLY A 97 0.76 6.88 15.31
C GLY A 97 0.02 7.88 14.43
N LEU A 98 -1.21 8.22 14.82
CA LEU A 98 -2.16 9.01 14.02
C LEU A 98 -1.61 10.38 13.59
N ASN A 99 -0.98 11.12 14.51
CA ASN A 99 -0.52 12.48 14.22
C ASN A 99 0.60 12.49 13.17
N LYS A 100 1.54 11.53 13.26
CA LYS A 100 2.63 11.43 12.29
C LYS A 100 2.12 10.96 10.93
N ILE A 101 1.17 10.01 10.89
CA ILE A 101 0.48 9.62 9.64
C ILE A 101 -0.21 10.82 9.00
N LYS A 102 -0.96 11.63 9.78
CA LYS A 102 -1.61 12.84 9.26
C LYS A 102 -0.61 13.84 8.68
N ASN A 103 0.56 13.98 9.29
CA ASN A 103 1.62 14.84 8.75
C ASN A 103 2.16 14.30 7.43
N TYR A 104 2.50 13.00 7.34
CA TYR A 104 2.93 12.42 6.07
C TYR A 104 1.87 12.55 4.96
N LEU A 105 0.58 12.37 5.28
CA LEU A 105 -0.50 12.55 4.30
C LEU A 105 -0.69 14.00 3.85
N LYS A 106 -0.18 14.97 4.60
CA LYS A 106 -0.17 16.38 4.20
C LYS A 106 1.04 16.70 3.32
N ASP A 107 2.15 16.00 3.53
CA ASP A 107 3.41 16.19 2.79
C ASP A 107 3.44 15.44 1.45
N LEU A 108 2.57 14.43 1.28
CA LEU A 108 2.29 13.72 0.03
C LEU A 108 1.30 14.49 -0.86
#